data_AF-A0A9D4QK11-F1
#
_entry.id   AF-A0A9D4QK11-F1
#
_cell.length_a   1.000
_cell.length_b   1.000
_cell.length_c   1.000
_cell.angle_alpha   90.00
_cell.angle_beta   90.00
_cell.angle_gamma   90.00
#
_symmetry.space_group_name_H-M   'P 1'
#
loop_
_entity.id
_entity.type
_entity.pdbx_description
1 polymer ?
#
loop_
_entity_poly.entity_id
_entity_poly.type
_entity_poly.pdbx_seq_one_letter_code
_entity_poly.pdbx_strand_id
1 'polypeptide(L)'
;MALMLYEVSNLKTSLRIGRGSGKITERKEVPHKQAERADEMVWDALYEKSVALAEEFGMDPLMSRHAGRHRHMPKAPSATPSQYWKMNMYLPFMDHLPQELDSRLLQGHA
;
A
#
# COMPACT_ATOMS: atom_id res chain seq x y z
N MET A 1 -23.37 -16.91 -19.70
CA MET A 1 -22.56 -15.68 -19.53
C MET A 1 -22.92 -15.05 -18.20
N ALA A 2 -22.45 -15.68 -17.12
CA ALA A 2 -22.55 -15.18 -15.76
C ALA A 2 -21.12 -14.88 -15.33
N LEU A 3 -20.88 -13.66 -14.84
CA LEU A 3 -19.71 -13.15 -14.07
C LEU A 3 -19.52 -11.64 -14.38
N MET A 4 -20.53 -10.82 -14.10
CA MET A 4 -20.43 -9.35 -14.18
C MET A 4 -21.16 -8.67 -13.01
N LEU A 5 -21.21 -9.24 -11.80
CA LEU A 5 -21.86 -8.60 -10.62
C LEU A 5 -21.28 -9.06 -9.25
N TYR A 6 -19.96 -9.12 -9.11
CA TYR A 6 -19.22 -9.19 -7.83
C TYR A 6 -18.16 -8.07 -7.99
N GLU A 7 -18.04 -6.99 -7.22
CA GLU A 7 -18.31 -6.70 -5.82
C GLU A 7 -18.56 -5.18 -5.66
N VAL A 8 -19.81 -4.72 -5.63
CA VAL A 8 -20.16 -3.33 -5.21
C VAL A 8 -20.92 -3.37 -3.88
N SER A 9 -20.74 -4.43 -3.10
CA SER A 9 -21.64 -4.78 -2.00
C SER A 9 -21.10 -4.51 -0.59
N ASN A 10 -19.97 -3.82 -0.42
CA ASN A 10 -19.37 -3.65 0.93
C ASN A 10 -19.07 -2.20 1.34
N LEU A 11 -19.92 -1.25 0.93
CA LEU A 11 -19.92 0.11 1.46
C LEU A 11 -21.21 0.41 2.24
N LYS A 12 -21.51 -0.39 3.27
CA LYS A 12 -22.45 -0.01 4.34
C LYS A 12 -22.02 -0.57 5.69
N THR A 13 -20.85 -0.16 6.18
CA THR A 13 -20.54 -0.26 7.61
C THR A 13 -21.27 0.87 8.35
N SER A 14 -22.52 0.58 8.72
CA SER A 14 -23.32 1.38 9.65
C SER A 14 -22.64 1.37 11.02
N LEU A 15 -22.15 2.54 11.44
CA LEU A 15 -21.71 2.79 12.81
C LEU A 15 -22.93 2.73 13.74
N ARG A 16 -23.21 1.55 14.30
CA ARG A 16 -24.20 1.37 15.35
C ARG A 16 -23.45 1.12 16.66
N ILE A 17 -23.40 2.14 17.52
CA ILE A 17 -22.83 2.06 18.87
C ILE A 17 -23.76 1.15 19.69
N GLY A 18 -23.42 -0.13 19.78
CA GLY A 18 -24.07 -1.12 20.62
C GLY A 18 -23.10 -1.65 21.66
N ARG A 19 -23.29 -1.27 22.92
CA ARG A 19 -22.68 -1.89 24.10
C ARG A 19 -23.10 -3.36 24.13
N GLY A 20 -22.17 -4.28 23.87
CA GLY A 20 -22.41 -5.72 23.93
C GLY A 20 -21.11 -6.47 24.16
N SER A 21 -20.96 -7.04 25.35
CA SER A 21 -19.87 -7.94 25.75
C SER A 21 -19.96 -9.25 24.96
N GLY A 22 -19.42 -9.26 23.73
CA GLY A 22 -19.20 -10.46 22.94
C GLY A 22 -17.72 -10.81 22.93
N LYS A 23 -17.38 -12.03 23.34
CA LYS A 23 -16.01 -12.57 23.30
C LYS A 23 -15.41 -12.37 21.91
N ILE A 24 -14.25 -11.74 21.82
CA ILE A 24 -13.47 -11.60 20.58
C ILE A 24 -12.93 -13.00 20.24
N THR A 25 -13.75 -13.84 19.63
CA THR A 25 -13.31 -15.11 19.04
C THR A 25 -12.65 -14.78 17.70
N GLU A 26 -11.34 -15.01 17.65
CA GLU A 26 -10.44 -14.89 16.50
C GLU A 26 -10.49 -13.56 15.73
N ARG A 27 -9.56 -12.67 16.05
CA ARG A 27 -9.09 -11.72 15.04
C ARG A 27 -8.42 -12.53 13.94
N LYS A 28 -9.13 -12.76 12.84
CA LYS A 28 -8.58 -13.30 11.61
C LYS A 28 -7.42 -12.38 11.20
N GLU A 29 -6.19 -12.85 11.37
CA GLU A 29 -4.99 -12.13 10.92
C GLU A 29 -5.19 -11.82 9.44
N VAL A 30 -5.12 -10.55 9.07
CA VAL A 30 -5.40 -10.08 7.71
C VAL A 30 -4.15 -10.36 6.86
N PRO A 31 -4.11 -11.41 6.02
CA PRO A 31 -2.95 -11.72 5.19
C PRO A 31 -2.93 -10.85 3.92
N HIS A 32 -3.97 -10.04 3.72
CA HIS A 32 -4.28 -9.35 2.46
C HIS A 32 -3.18 -8.36 2.02
N LYS A 33 -2.47 -7.72 2.95
CA LYS A 33 -1.44 -6.71 2.61
C LYS A 33 -0.18 -7.30 2.00
N GLN A 34 0.18 -8.53 2.38
CA GLN A 34 1.33 -9.22 1.78
C GLN A 34 1.00 -9.77 0.39
N ALA A 35 -0.27 -10.11 0.15
CA ALA A 35 -0.74 -10.51 -1.18
C ALA A 35 -0.69 -9.33 -2.16
N GLU A 36 -1.16 -8.15 -1.76
CA GLU A 36 -1.11 -6.93 -2.59
C GLU A 36 0.33 -6.50 -2.92
N ARG A 37 1.27 -6.68 -1.99
CA ARG A 37 2.70 -6.40 -2.22
C ARG A 37 3.29 -7.22 -3.38
N ALA A 38 2.85 -8.47 -3.52
CA ALA A 38 3.33 -9.39 -4.55
C ALA A 38 2.57 -9.24 -5.88
N ASP A 39 1.45 -8.52 -5.88
CA ASP A 39 0.60 -8.34 -7.04
C ASP A 39 1.14 -7.22 -7.94
N GLU A 40 1.61 -7.61 -9.13
CA GLU A 40 2.11 -6.64 -10.11
C GLU A 40 0.99 -5.77 -10.69
N MET A 41 -0.24 -6.28 -10.79
CA MET A 41 -1.37 -5.51 -11.31
C MET A 41 -1.71 -4.34 -10.38
N VAL A 42 -1.58 -4.54 -9.06
CA VAL A 42 -1.77 -3.48 -8.07
C VAL A 42 -0.71 -2.39 -8.25
N TRP A 43 0.55 -2.77 -8.42
CA TRP A 43 1.62 -1.81 -8.68
C TRP A 43 1.40 -1.04 -9.98
N ASP A 44 1.09 -1.72 -11.08
CA ASP A 44 0.94 -1.10 -12.39
C ASP A 44 -0.22 -0.09 -12.39
N ALA A 45 -1.36 -0.43 -11.81
CA ALA A 45 -2.50 0.47 -11.69
C ALA A 45 -2.21 1.69 -10.77
N LEU A 46 -1.42 1.51 -9.71
CA LEU A 46 -0.97 2.62 -8.86
C LEU A 46 0.00 3.53 -9.60
N TYR A 47 0.95 2.94 -10.33
CA TYR A 47 1.95 3.67 -11.09
C TYR A 47 1.28 4.48 -12.20
N GLU A 48 0.36 3.91 -12.96
CA GLU A 48 -0.41 4.60 -14.00
C GLU A 48 -1.15 5.82 -13.45
N LYS A 49 -1.86 5.66 -12.32
CA LYS A 49 -2.53 6.79 -11.65
C LYS A 49 -1.56 7.86 -11.20
N SER A 50 -0.38 7.47 -10.71
CA SER A 50 0.65 8.43 -10.29
C SER A 50 1.24 9.20 -11.47
N VAL A 51 1.38 8.56 -12.64
CA VAL A 51 1.82 9.22 -13.88
C VAL A 51 0.77 10.20 -14.36
N ALA A 52 -0.51 9.81 -14.37
CA ALA A 52 -1.62 10.71 -14.73
C ALA A 52 -1.69 11.94 -13.80
N LEU A 53 -1.47 11.74 -12.49
CA LEU A 53 -1.38 12.84 -11.53
C LEU A 53 -0.18 13.74 -11.80
N ALA A 54 0.98 13.17 -12.11
CA ALA A 54 2.18 13.95 -12.42
C ALA A 54 1.97 14.80 -13.70
N GLU A 55 1.33 14.23 -14.71
CA GLU A 55 0.98 14.91 -15.96
C GLU A 55 0.06 16.12 -15.72
N GLU A 56 -0.91 16.02 -14.80
CA GLU A 56 -1.77 17.15 -14.39
C GLU A 56 -0.97 18.38 -13.92
N PHE A 57 0.17 18.14 -13.28
CA PHE A 57 1.09 19.19 -12.82
C PHE A 57 2.24 19.48 -13.79
N GLY A 58 2.21 18.92 -15.00
CA GLY A 58 3.28 19.07 -16.01
C GLY A 58 4.61 18.46 -15.57
N MET A 59 4.57 17.38 -14.77
CA MET A 59 5.74 16.68 -14.27
C MET A 59 5.95 15.35 -15.01
N ASP A 60 7.18 15.09 -15.44
CA ASP A 60 7.56 13.81 -16.01
C ASP A 60 7.96 12.78 -14.92
N PRO A 61 7.57 11.50 -15.07
CA PRO A 61 8.02 10.44 -14.18
C PRO A 61 9.52 10.18 -14.37
N LEU A 62 10.33 10.77 -13.50
CA LEU A 62 11.78 10.63 -13.52
C LEU A 62 12.26 9.84 -12.29
N MET A 63 13.41 9.17 -12.44
CA MET A 63 14.17 8.70 -11.28
C MET A 63 14.72 9.91 -10.51
N SER A 64 14.71 9.86 -9.19
CA SER A 64 15.23 10.98 -8.39
C SER A 64 16.69 11.29 -8.76
N ARG A 65 16.96 12.54 -9.12
CA ARG A 65 18.30 13.04 -9.46
C ARG A 65 19.32 12.84 -8.33
N HIS A 66 18.84 12.69 -7.10
CA HIS A 66 19.66 12.51 -5.92
C HIS A 66 19.91 11.05 -5.57
N ALA A 67 19.44 10.09 -6.37
CA ALA A 67 19.59 8.67 -6.08
C ALA A 67 21.03 8.26 -5.72
N GLY A 68 22.03 8.79 -6.43
CA GLY A 68 23.45 8.55 -6.14
C GLY A 68 24.05 9.38 -5.00
N ARG A 69 23.32 10.36 -4.46
CA ARG A 69 23.76 11.23 -3.35
C ARG A 69 23.29 10.73 -1.98
N HIS A 70 22.29 9.85 -1.92
CA HIS A 70 21.85 9.23 -0.67
C HIS A 70 22.86 8.15 -0.22
N ARG A 71 23.90 8.57 0.52
CA ARG A 71 24.98 7.68 0.99
C ARG A 71 24.54 6.69 2.08
N HIS A 72 23.51 7.04 2.86
CA HIS A 72 23.04 6.22 4.00
C HIS A 72 21.93 5.23 3.64
N MET A 73 21.32 5.36 2.46
CA MET A 73 20.29 4.46 1.97
C MET A 73 20.64 4.10 0.52
N PRO A 74 21.50 3.08 0.30
CA PRO A 74 21.84 2.66 -1.05
C PRO A 74 20.55 2.23 -1.75
N LYS A 75 20.26 2.87 -2.87
CA LYS A 75 19.06 2.56 -3.66
C LYS A 75 19.31 1.31 -4.50
N ALA A 76 18.30 0.46 -4.59
CA ALA A 76 18.34 -0.71 -5.46
C ALA A 76 18.51 -0.24 -6.91
N PRO A 77 19.40 -0.88 -7.69
CA PRO A 77 19.58 -0.56 -9.10
C PRO A 77 18.27 -0.79 -9.86
N SER A 78 17.92 0.14 -10.72
CA SER A 78 16.66 0.13 -11.48
C SER A 78 16.89 0.68 -12.88
N ALA A 79 16.32 0.02 -13.89
CA ALA A 79 16.46 0.44 -15.28
C ALA A 79 15.43 1.51 -15.68
N THR A 80 14.24 1.49 -15.05
CA THR A 80 13.13 2.38 -15.38
C THR A 80 12.65 3.18 -14.16
N PRO A 81 12.03 4.37 -14.36
CA PRO A 81 11.42 5.12 -13.27
C PRO A 81 10.38 4.30 -12.49
N SER A 82 9.54 3.50 -13.16
CA SER A 82 8.59 2.60 -12.50
C SER A 82 9.29 1.63 -11.55
N GLN A 83 10.31 0.91 -12.04
CA GLN A 83 11.07 -0.03 -11.22
C GLN A 83 11.77 0.67 -10.06
N TYR A 84 12.30 1.87 -10.29
CA TYR A 84 12.93 2.68 -9.26
C TYR A 84 11.97 2.97 -8.10
N TRP A 85 10.77 3.47 -8.40
CA TRP A 85 9.78 3.83 -7.38
C TRP A 85 9.17 2.58 -6.71
N LYS A 86 8.99 1.47 -7.46
CA LYS A 86 8.57 0.18 -6.89
C LYS A 86 9.53 -0.28 -5.80
N MET A 87 10.81 -0.38 -6.14
CA MET A 87 11.83 -0.99 -5.27
C MET A 87 12.28 -0.08 -4.13
N ASN A 88 12.37 1.23 -4.37
CA ASN A 88 12.96 2.15 -3.40
C ASN A 88 11.95 2.92 -2.55
N MET A 89 10.66 2.82 -2.86
CA MET A 89 9.61 3.54 -2.13
C MET A 89 8.44 2.61 -1.78
N TYR A 90 7.80 2.00 -2.78
CA TYR A 90 6.59 1.20 -2.56
C TYR A 90 6.82 -0.03 -1.69
N LEU A 91 7.77 -0.90 -2.06
CA LEU A 91 8.03 -2.13 -1.31
C LEU A 91 8.49 -1.86 0.14
N PRO A 92 9.47 -0.97 0.40
CA PRO A 92 9.87 -0.65 1.77
C PRO A 92 8.72 -0.07 2.60
N PHE A 93 7.89 0.78 1.99
CA PHE A 93 6.71 1.33 2.66
C PHE A 93 5.70 0.25 3.04
N MET A 94 5.39 -0.66 2.12
CA MET A 94 4.47 -1.78 2.39
C MET A 94 5.00 -2.75 3.43
N ASP A 95 6.31 -2.95 3.51
CA ASP A 95 6.94 -3.79 4.55
C ASP A 95 6.88 -3.13 5.94
N HIS A 96 7.03 -1.82 5.98
CA HIS A 96 7.08 -1.03 7.20
C HIS A 96 5.69 -0.71 7.77
N LEU A 97 4.66 -0.61 6.93
CA LEU A 97 3.31 -0.22 7.33
C LEU A 97 2.71 -1.15 8.42
N PRO A 98 2.73 -2.49 8.28
CA PRO A 98 2.22 -3.38 9.32
C PRO A 98 3.00 -3.25 10.63
N GLN A 99 4.33 -3.13 10.56
CA GLN A 99 5.20 -3.03 11.73
C GLN A 99 4.87 -1.80 12.58
N GLU A 100 4.58 -0.66 11.95
CA GLU A 100 4.20 0.56 12.66
C GLU A 100 2.78 0.52 13.20
N LEU A 101 1.85 -0.06 12.43
CA LEU A 101 0.49 -0.24 12.91
C LEU A 101 0.48 -1.14 14.15
N ASP A 102 1.25 -2.22 14.13
CA ASP A 102 1.39 -3.13 15.25
C ASP A 102 2.03 -2.43 16.45
N SER A 103 3.21 -1.82 16.27
CA SER A 103 3.96 -1.19 17.37
C SER A 103 3.26 0.03 17.98
N ARG A 104 2.66 0.91 17.16
CA ARG A 104 2.10 2.18 17.65
C ARG A 104 0.61 2.12 18.01
N LEU A 105 -0.18 1.37 17.25
CA LEU A 105 -1.64 1.38 17.40
C LEU A 105 -2.18 0.16 18.13
N LEU A 106 -1.56 -1.01 17.95
CA LEU A 106 -2.09 -2.27 18.50
C LEU A 106 -1.37 -2.72 19.78
N GLN A 107 -0.07 -2.48 19.89
CA GLN A 107 0.72 -2.82 21.08
C GLN A 107 0.69 -1.75 22.18
N GLY A 108 -0.10 -0.68 21.98
CA GLY A 108 -0.50 0.30 22.99
C GLY A 108 0.48 0.48 24.14
N HIS A 109 1.43 1.40 24.00
CA HIS A 109 2.18 1.89 25.16
C HIS A 109 1.19 2.51 26.15
N ALA A 110 0.83 1.75 27.18
CA ALA A 110 0.10 2.18 28.36
C ALA A 110 1.01 3.02 29.28
#